data_AF-A0A2V4BIL8-F1
#
_entry.id   AF-A0A2V4BIL8-F1
#
_cell.length_a   1.000
_cell.length_b   1.000
_cell.length_c   1.000
_cell.angle_alpha   90.00
_cell.angle_beta   90.00
_cell.angle_gamma   90.00
#
_symmetry.space_group_name_H-M   'P 1'
#
loop_
_entity.id
_entity.type
_entity.pdbx_description
1 polymer ?
#
loop_
_entity_poly.entity_id
_entity_poly.type
_entity_poly.pdbx_seq_one_letter_code
_entity_poly.pdbx_strand_id
1 'polypeptide(L)'
;MTETEFEKSFQKSKKLVFYNSEDYNNEPPAVCVVFDDARNGIEAYDYLRNNLTRDEICLVFRILTEKTISITLIDKKNSKIFNIDNLNFDKSNYDDFRLNSKFGKYCMFCISEMYKDQPVLFGVSEISPLLVSELNFSQ
;
A
#
# COMPACT_ATOMS: atom_id res chain seq x y z
N MET A 1 10.07 3.09 -16.90
CA MET A 1 9.56 4.09 -15.94
C MET A 1 10.76 4.68 -15.20
N THR A 2 10.87 6.00 -15.18
CA THR A 2 11.82 6.75 -14.33
C THR A 2 11.24 6.92 -12.93
N GLU A 3 12.07 7.21 -11.93
CA GLU A 3 11.62 7.51 -10.56
C GLU A 3 10.56 8.64 -10.53
N THR A 4 10.74 9.66 -11.38
CA THR A 4 9.78 10.76 -11.53
C THR A 4 8.43 10.34 -12.11
N GLU A 5 8.40 9.37 -13.02
CA GLU A 5 7.15 8.83 -13.58
C GLU A 5 6.41 7.97 -12.55
N PHE A 6 7.16 7.21 -11.75
CA PHE A 6 6.64 6.43 -10.64
C PHE A 6 5.96 7.32 -9.59
N GLU A 7 6.66 8.34 -9.10
CA GLU A 7 6.12 9.28 -8.12
C GLU A 7 4.86 9.97 -8.65
N LYS A 8 4.90 10.50 -9.87
CA LYS A 8 3.75 11.19 -10.50
C LYS A 8 2.52 10.32 -10.61
N SER A 9 2.66 9.01 -10.83
CA SER A 9 1.52 8.10 -10.90
C SER A 9 0.86 7.96 -9.52
N PHE A 10 1.65 7.73 -8.46
CA PHE A 10 1.11 7.62 -7.10
C PHE A 10 0.57 8.95 -6.53
N GLN A 11 1.06 10.10 -7.00
CA GLN A 11 0.48 11.41 -6.65
C GLN A 11 -0.96 11.60 -7.15
N LYS A 12 -1.45 10.76 -8.08
CA LYS A 12 -2.86 10.75 -8.51
C LYS A 12 -3.78 9.97 -7.55
N SER A 13 -3.23 9.37 -6.49
CA SER A 13 -4.03 8.65 -5.51
C SER A 13 -4.95 9.60 -4.74
N LYS A 14 -6.13 9.09 -4.39
CA LYS A 14 -7.09 9.76 -3.52
C LYS A 14 -6.67 9.67 -2.06
N LYS A 15 -6.34 8.45 -1.62
CA LYS A 15 -6.02 8.14 -0.22
C LYS A 15 -5.34 6.77 -0.07
N LEU A 16 -4.71 6.56 1.08
CA LEU A 16 -4.29 5.28 1.61
C LEU A 16 -5.38 4.76 2.55
N VAL A 17 -5.75 3.49 2.42
CA VAL A 17 -6.74 2.81 3.28
C VAL A 17 -6.11 1.55 3.88
N PHE A 18 -6.44 1.29 5.14
CA PHE A 18 -5.96 0.14 5.90
C PHE A 18 -7.12 -0.80 6.21
N TYR A 19 -6.93 -2.09 5.90
CA TYR A 19 -7.92 -3.14 6.14
C TYR A 19 -7.37 -4.13 7.16
N ASN A 20 -8.07 -4.25 8.29
CA ASN A 20 -7.74 -5.23 9.32
C ASN A 20 -8.02 -6.64 8.86
N SER A 21 -7.27 -7.58 9.41
CA SER A 21 -7.63 -8.98 9.40
C SER A 21 -8.26 -9.38 10.74
N GLU A 22 -9.47 -9.95 10.68
CA GLU A 22 -10.11 -10.58 11.84
C GLU A 22 -9.60 -12.02 12.07
N ASP A 23 -9.28 -12.73 10.98
CA ASP A 23 -8.65 -14.06 10.96
C ASP A 23 -7.62 -14.16 9.83
N TYR A 24 -6.35 -14.11 10.21
CA TYR A 24 -5.22 -14.14 9.29
C TYR A 24 -5.17 -15.40 8.42
N ASN A 25 -5.66 -16.53 8.93
CA ASN A 25 -5.63 -17.78 8.18
C ASN A 25 -6.62 -17.78 7.00
N ASN A 26 -7.63 -16.92 7.07
CA ASN A 26 -8.61 -16.73 5.99
C ASN A 26 -8.20 -15.57 5.09
N GLU A 27 -7.87 -14.41 5.68
CA GLU A 27 -7.54 -13.20 4.94
C GLU A 27 -6.45 -12.39 5.65
N PRO A 28 -5.29 -12.13 5.02
CA PRO A 28 -4.27 -11.28 5.61
C PRO A 28 -4.69 -9.80 5.61
N PRO A 29 -4.14 -8.97 6.52
CA PRO A 29 -4.41 -7.54 6.52
C PRO A 29 -3.90 -6.89 5.23
N ALA A 30 -4.48 -5.76 4.84
CA ALA A 30 -4.13 -5.07 3.60
C ALA A 30 -3.92 -3.57 3.78
N VAL A 31 -2.94 -3.04 3.05
CA VAL A 31 -2.73 -1.62 2.83
C VAL A 31 -2.98 -1.33 1.36
N CYS A 32 -3.86 -0.37 1.09
CA CYS A 32 -4.33 -0.11 -0.25
C CYS A 32 -4.21 1.36 -0.63
N VAL A 33 -3.55 1.63 -1.77
CA VAL A 33 -3.55 2.96 -2.37
C VAL A 33 -4.76 3.09 -3.30
N VAL A 34 -5.66 3.99 -2.95
CA VAL A 34 -6.93 4.18 -3.63
C VAL A 34 -6.82 5.28 -4.66
N PHE A 35 -7.30 5.04 -5.88
CA PHE A 35 -7.40 6.00 -6.97
C PHE A 35 -8.87 6.27 -7.32
N ASP A 36 -9.15 7.36 -8.04
CA ASP A 36 -10.47 7.54 -8.67
C ASP A 36 -10.70 6.51 -9.80
N ASP A 37 -9.62 6.09 -10.45
CA ASP A 37 -9.59 5.07 -11.50
C ASP A 37 -8.27 4.31 -11.35
N ALA A 38 -8.34 2.98 -11.18
CA ALA A 38 -7.18 2.14 -10.92
C ALA A 38 -6.11 2.22 -12.04
N ARG A 39 -6.52 2.56 -13.28
CA ARG A 39 -5.61 2.74 -14.42
C ARG A 39 -4.61 3.89 -14.20
N ASN A 40 -4.90 4.82 -13.28
CA ASN A 40 -3.95 5.89 -12.95
C ASN A 40 -2.75 5.42 -12.11
N GLY A 41 -2.92 4.34 -11.35
CA GLY A 41 -1.90 3.76 -10.48
C GLY A 41 -1.27 2.47 -11.02
N ILE A 42 -1.90 1.84 -12.03
CA ILE A 42 -1.52 0.49 -12.47
C ILE A 42 -0.08 0.41 -12.96
N GLU A 43 0.37 1.35 -13.78
CA GLU A 43 1.73 1.30 -14.34
C GLU A 43 2.80 1.38 -13.25
N ALA A 44 2.60 2.22 -12.24
CA ALA A 44 3.54 2.37 -11.14
C ALA A 44 3.46 1.19 -10.15
N TYR A 45 2.27 0.64 -9.97
CA TYR A 45 2.10 -0.59 -9.19
C TYR A 45 2.78 -1.79 -9.88
N ASP A 46 2.61 -1.95 -11.19
CA ASP A 46 3.29 -2.97 -11.99
C ASP A 46 4.80 -2.80 -11.98
N TYR A 47 5.27 -1.55 -12.01
CA TYR A 47 6.67 -1.25 -11.84
C TYR A 47 7.20 -1.76 -10.49
N LEU A 48 6.47 -1.59 -9.37
CA LEU A 48 6.84 -2.19 -8.07
C LEU A 48 6.84 -3.72 -8.15
N ARG A 49 5.79 -4.33 -8.71
CA ARG A 49 5.68 -5.80 -8.85
C ARG A 49 6.83 -6.43 -9.63
N ASN A 50 7.30 -5.74 -10.66
CA ASN A 50 8.38 -6.23 -11.51
C ASN A 50 9.77 -5.97 -10.90
N ASN A 51 9.88 -5.04 -9.94
CA ASN A 51 11.18 -4.64 -9.38
C ASN A 51 11.45 -5.16 -7.97
N LEU A 52 10.42 -5.45 -7.18
CA LEU A 52 10.53 -5.92 -5.81
C LEU A 52 10.48 -7.45 -5.75
N THR A 53 11.27 -8.04 -4.85
CA THR A 53 11.13 -9.46 -4.50
C THR A 53 9.87 -9.69 -3.67
N ARG A 54 9.25 -10.87 -3.79
CA ARG A 54 7.94 -11.12 -3.15
C ARG A 54 8.00 -11.37 -1.64
N ASP A 55 9.15 -11.72 -1.08
CA ASP A 55 9.22 -12.33 0.26
C ASP A 55 9.99 -11.52 1.30
N GLU A 56 10.64 -10.41 0.92
CA GLU A 56 11.52 -9.63 1.80
C GLU A 56 11.26 -8.11 1.67
N ILE A 57 10.01 -7.74 1.40
CA ILE A 57 9.57 -6.34 1.35
C ILE A 57 9.20 -5.89 2.77
N CYS A 58 9.80 -4.79 3.21
CA CYS A 58 9.37 -4.02 4.37
C CYS A 58 8.66 -2.75 3.93
N LEU A 59 7.49 -2.48 4.52
CA LEU A 59 6.72 -1.27 4.31
C LEU A 59 6.85 -0.39 5.55
N VAL A 60 7.44 0.80 5.38
CA VAL A 60 7.62 1.78 6.43
C VAL A 60 6.59 2.88 6.28
N PHE A 61 5.87 3.17 7.35
CA PHE A 61 4.89 4.24 7.44
C PHE A 61 5.48 5.42 8.20
N ARG A 62 5.41 6.62 7.62
CA ARG A 62 5.84 7.86 8.27
C ARG A 62 4.72 8.89 8.20
N ILE A 63 4.12 9.20 9.35
CA ILE A 63 3.11 10.26 9.43
C ILE A 63 3.82 11.61 9.23
N LEU A 64 3.35 12.39 8.26
CA LEU A 64 3.86 13.74 8.01
C LEU A 64 3.00 14.79 8.72
N THR A 65 1.67 14.59 8.70
CA THR A 65 0.67 15.42 9.39
C THR A 65 -0.50 14.54 9.83
N GLU A 66 -1.50 15.11 10.54
CA GLU A 66 -2.72 14.37 10.90
C GLU A 66 -3.52 13.86 9.69
N LYS A 67 -3.25 14.34 8.47
CA LYS A 67 -3.97 13.98 7.24
C LYS A 67 -3.09 13.34 6.18
N THR A 68 -1.77 13.43 6.30
CA THR A 68 -0.83 12.96 5.28
C THR A 68 0.22 12.01 5.83
N ILE A 69 0.54 10.99 5.05
CA ILE A 69 1.49 9.93 5.37
C ILE A 69 2.39 9.66 4.15
N SER A 70 3.64 9.30 4.40
CA SER A 70 4.52 8.71 3.41
C SER A 70 4.63 7.21 3.66
N ILE A 71 4.72 6.45 2.57
CA ILE A 71 5.07 5.03 2.62
C ILE A 71 6.36 4.77 1.87
N THR A 72 7.25 3.98 2.47
CA THR A 72 8.49 3.55 1.84
C THR A 72 8.49 2.02 1.72
N LEU A 73 8.64 1.50 0.51
CA LEU A 73 8.83 0.09 0.24
C LEU A 73 10.33 -0.21 0.13
N ILE A 74 10.82 -1.12 0.96
CA ILE A 74 12.22 -1.54 0.99
C ILE A 74 12.31 -3.03 0.63
N ASP A 75 12.93 -3.35 -0.50
CA ASP A 75 13.34 -4.71 -0.84
C ASP A 75 14.68 -4.99 -0.14
N LYS A 76 14.63 -5.73 0.97
CA LYS A 76 15.83 -6.04 1.77
C LYS A 76 16.82 -6.93 1.00
N LYS A 77 16.35 -7.72 0.03
CA LYS A 77 17.18 -8.65 -0.73
C LYS A 77 18.03 -7.94 -1.77
N ASN A 78 17.42 -7.00 -2.49
CA ASN A 78 18.04 -6.32 -3.62
C ASN A 78 18.48 -4.88 -3.31
N SER A 79 18.33 -4.45 -2.05
CA SER A 79 18.64 -3.07 -1.62
C SER A 79 17.91 -2.01 -2.46
N LYS A 80 16.67 -2.29 -2.89
CA LYS A 80 15.84 -1.32 -3.62
C LYS A 80 14.90 -0.61 -2.65
N ILE A 81 14.72 0.69 -2.87
CA ILE A 81 13.88 1.54 -2.04
C ILE A 81 12.97 2.36 -2.97
N PHE A 82 11.68 2.38 -2.67
CA PHE A 82 10.70 3.21 -3.36
C PHE A 82 9.92 4.02 -2.33
N ASN A 83 9.85 5.32 -2.54
CA ASN A 83 9.14 6.22 -1.63
C ASN A 83 7.90 6.80 -2.30
N ILE A 84 6.80 6.86 -1.56
CA ILE A 84 5.56 7.47 -2.00
C ILE A 84 5.14 8.46 -0.91
N ASP A 85 5.30 9.74 -1.21
CA ASP A 85 5.05 10.83 -0.26
C ASP A 85 3.66 11.45 -0.39
N ASN A 86 3.24 12.12 0.69
CA ASN A 86 2.06 12.98 0.74
C ASN A 86 0.75 12.28 0.39
N LEU A 87 0.61 11.00 0.76
CA LEU A 87 -0.65 10.27 0.63
C LEU A 87 -1.64 10.75 1.69
N ASN A 88 -2.87 11.06 1.27
CA ASN A 88 -3.95 11.32 2.23
C ASN A 88 -4.30 10.03 2.97
N PHE A 89 -4.62 10.09 4.26
CA PHE A 89 -5.10 8.93 5.01
C PHE A 89 -6.05 9.35 6.13
N ASP A 90 -6.80 8.38 6.66
CA ASP A 90 -7.57 8.56 7.90
C ASP A 90 -6.73 8.05 9.07
N LYS A 91 -6.35 8.95 9.97
CA LYS A 91 -5.56 8.65 11.15
C LYS A 91 -6.24 7.63 12.08
N SER A 92 -7.57 7.68 12.21
CA SER A 92 -8.29 6.73 13.06
C SER A 92 -8.23 5.31 12.48
N ASN A 93 -8.38 5.18 11.16
CA ASN A 93 -8.24 3.91 10.45
C ASN A 93 -6.80 3.36 10.53
N TYR A 94 -5.78 4.21 10.43
CA TYR A 94 -4.38 3.82 10.62
C TYR A 94 -4.08 3.37 12.05
N ASP A 95 -4.50 4.16 13.05
CA ASP A 95 -4.24 3.84 14.46
C ASP A 95 -4.95 2.54 14.85
N ASP A 96 -6.18 2.33 14.39
CA ASP A 96 -6.91 1.06 14.54
C ASP A 96 -6.17 -0.11 13.87
N PHE A 97 -5.71 0.07 12.63
CA PHE A 97 -4.92 -0.95 11.94
C PHE A 97 -3.63 -1.33 12.65
N ARG A 98 -2.92 -0.32 13.16
CA ARG A 98 -1.68 -0.52 13.91
C ARG A 98 -1.91 -1.27 15.22
N LEU A 99 -3.00 -0.97 15.93
CA LEU A 99 -3.23 -1.45 17.29
C LEU A 99 -4.04 -2.74 17.35
N ASN A 100 -4.96 -2.96 16.40
CA ASN A 100 -5.99 -4.00 16.51
C ASN A 100 -5.92 -5.06 15.38
N SER A 101 -5.15 -4.83 14.32
CA SER A 101 -5.03 -5.81 13.24
C SER A 101 -4.24 -7.05 13.65
N LYS A 102 -4.68 -8.23 13.17
CA LYS A 102 -3.94 -9.48 13.34
C LYS A 102 -2.92 -9.65 12.21
N PHE A 103 -1.65 -9.45 12.54
CA PHE A 103 -0.54 -9.68 11.62
C PHE A 103 -0.04 -11.13 11.69
N GLY A 104 0.17 -11.72 10.52
CA GLY A 104 0.87 -13.00 10.37
C GLY A 104 2.15 -12.82 9.55
N LYS A 105 2.43 -13.76 8.65
CA LYS A 105 3.65 -13.72 7.82
C LYS A 105 3.66 -12.57 6.82
N TYR A 106 2.51 -12.18 6.28
CA TYR A 106 2.41 -11.21 5.20
C TYR A 106 1.26 -10.22 5.41
N CYS A 107 1.49 -8.97 5.02
CA CYS A 107 0.45 -8.00 4.73
C CYS A 107 0.32 -7.86 3.21
N MET A 108 -0.88 -7.66 2.70
CA MET A 108 -1.08 -7.32 1.29
C MET A 108 -0.82 -5.83 1.09
N PHE A 109 -0.08 -5.48 0.04
CA PHE A 109 0.00 -4.13 -0.50
C PHE A 109 -0.60 -4.15 -1.91
N CYS A 110 -1.56 -3.26 -2.16
CA CYS A 110 -2.31 -3.26 -3.43
C CYS A 110 -2.79 -1.85 -3.80
N ILE A 111 -3.40 -1.74 -4.97
CA ILE A 111 -4.13 -0.55 -5.39
C ILE A 111 -5.62 -0.88 -5.55
N SER A 112 -6.47 0.13 -5.39
CA SER A 112 -7.91 0.01 -5.64
C SER A 112 -8.46 1.24 -6.35
N GLU A 113 -9.72 1.16 -6.76
CA GLU A 113 -10.46 2.31 -7.29
C GLU A 113 -11.67 2.65 -6.43
N MET A 114 -12.14 3.88 -6.59
CA MET A 114 -13.40 4.35 -6.01
C MET A 114 -14.56 3.96 -6.93
N TYR A 115 -15.54 3.24 -6.40
CA TYR A 115 -16.81 2.97 -7.08
C TYR A 115 -17.97 3.34 -6.17
N LYS A 116 -18.84 4.24 -6.65
CA LYS A 116 -19.96 4.82 -5.86
C LYS A 116 -19.50 5.31 -4.48
N ASP A 117 -18.42 6.09 -4.46
CA ASP A 117 -17.81 6.68 -3.26
C ASP A 117 -17.26 5.68 -2.23
N GLN A 118 -17.10 4.40 -2.61
CA GLN A 118 -16.47 3.39 -1.78
C GLN A 118 -15.20 2.85 -2.45
N PRO A 119 -14.09 2.65 -1.71
CA PRO A 119 -12.96 1.92 -2.25
C PRO A 119 -13.40 0.49 -2.51
N VAL A 120 -13.36 0.07 -3.77
CA VAL A 120 -13.62 -1.30 -4.15
C VAL A 120 -12.29 -1.90 -4.55
N LEU A 121 -11.88 -2.91 -3.80
CA LEU A 121 -10.88 -3.87 -4.27
C LEU A 121 -11.56 -4.64 -5.40
N PHE A 122 -11.61 -4.04 -6.59
CA PHE A 122 -11.99 -4.82 -7.75
C PHE A 122 -10.98 -5.94 -7.79
N GLY A 123 -11.48 -7.17 -7.90
CA GLY A 123 -10.74 -8.21 -8.57
C GLY A 123 -10.49 -7.70 -9.98
N VAL A 124 -9.49 -6.83 -10.15
CA VAL A 124 -8.78 -6.79 -11.40
C VAL A 124 -8.18 -8.19 -11.43
N SER A 125 -8.87 -9.10 -12.11
CA SER A 125 -8.69 -10.56 -12.01
C SER A 125 -7.29 -11.03 -12.42
N GLU A 126 -6.38 -10.10 -12.66
CA GLU A 126 -5.04 -10.26 -13.20
C GLU A 126 -3.97 -9.56 -12.35
N ILE A 127 -4.33 -8.76 -11.34
CA ILE A 127 -3.37 -8.02 -10.52
C ILE A 127 -3.20 -8.66 -9.14
N SER A 128 -2.23 -9.56 -9.02
CA SER A 128 -1.84 -10.10 -7.71
C SER A 128 -1.34 -9.00 -6.76
N PRO A 129 -1.69 -9.06 -5.46
CA PRO A 129 -1.16 -8.16 -4.45
C PRO A 129 0.35 -8.36 -4.28
N LEU A 130 1.06 -7.32 -3.85
CA LEU A 130 2.40 -7.44 -3.31
C LEU A 130 2.32 -7.98 -1.89
N LEU A 131 3.09 -9.01 -1.60
CA LEU A 131 3.21 -9.53 -0.24
C LEU A 131 4.32 -8.77 0.47
N VAL A 132 3.99 -8.19 1.61
CA VAL A 132 4.90 -7.43 2.45
C VAL A 132 5.14 -8.24 3.71
N SER A 133 6.40 -8.60 3.99
CA SER A 133 6.75 -9.47 5.12
C SER A 133 6.91 -8.71 6.43
N GLU A 134 7.05 -7.38 6.37
CA GLU A 134 7.31 -6.55 7.55
C GLU A 134 6.64 -5.18 7.43
N LEU A 135 6.02 -4.74 8.53
CA LEU A 135 5.43 -3.42 8.66
C LEU A 135 6.17 -2.65 9.75
N ASN A 136 6.61 -1.44 9.41
CA ASN A 136 7.29 -0.54 10.36
C ASN A 136 6.48 0.74 10.53
N PHE A 137 5.90 0.91 11.71
CA PHE A 137 5.14 2.09 12.09
C PHE A 137 6.08 3.11 12.74
N SER A 138 6.75 3.93 11.93
CA SER A 138 7.65 4.97 12.44
C SER A 138 6.86 6.10 13.12
N GLN A 139 7.43 6.66 14.19
CA GLN A 139 6.82 7.74 14.98
C GLN A 139 6.90 9.09 14.28
#